data_AF-A0A7C0ZNW9-F1
#
_entry.id   AF-A0A7C0ZNW9-F1
#
_cell.length_a   1.000
_cell.length_b   1.000
_cell.length_c   1.000
_cell.angle_alpha   90.00
_cell.angle_beta   90.00
_cell.angle_gamma   90.00
#
_symmetry.space_group_name_H-M   'P 1'
#
loop_
_entity.id
_entity.type
_entity.pdbx_description
1 polymer ?
#
loop_
_entity_poly.entity_id
_entity_poly.type
_entity_poly.pdbx_seq_one_letter_code
_entity_poly.pdbx_strand_id
1 'polypeptide(L)'
;MIVLILGGGEGGMIPESAWPLLTSSLTLIGAAFASALCIMVAAKAGADMLIERPELSIWSLLFIALGEGLAIYGLIIAILLSG
;
A
#
# COMPACT_ATOMS: atom_id res chain seq x y z
N MET A 1 -28.99 5.42 7.93
CA MET A 1 -29.02 4.20 7.10
C MET A 1 -27.73 4.15 6.33
N ILE A 2 -26.75 3.43 6.86
CA ILE A 2 -25.45 3.20 6.24
C ILE A 2 -25.71 2.25 5.07
N VAL A 3 -25.73 2.77 3.84
CA VAL A 3 -25.93 1.93 2.66
C VAL A 3 -24.61 1.21 2.39
N LEU A 4 -24.63 -0.08 2.74
CA LEU A 4 -23.62 -1.07 2.41
C LEU A 4 -23.32 -1.06 0.90
N ILE A 5 -22.08 -0.75 0.57
CA ILE A 5 -21.44 -0.81 -0.75
C ILE A 5 -21.20 -2.29 -1.15
N LEU A 6 -22.17 -3.19 -0.93
CA LEU A 6 -21.99 -4.64 -1.14
C LEU A 6 -23.17 -5.34 -1.84
N GLY A 7 -24.22 -4.63 -2.26
CA GLY A 7 -25.39 -5.27 -2.87
C GLY A 7 -25.56 -4.86 -4.32
N GLY A 8 -25.32 -5.80 -5.24
CA GLY A 8 -25.77 -5.71 -6.63
C GLY A 8 -27.25 -5.31 -6.70
N GLY A 9 -27.53 -4.32 -7.55
CA GLY A 9 -28.84 -3.75 -7.73
C GLY A 9 -28.86 -3.07 -9.08
N GLU A 10 -29.54 -3.73 -10.01
CA GLU A 10 -29.76 -3.33 -11.40
C GLU A 10 -30.21 -1.85 -11.46
N GLY A 11 -29.30 -0.98 -11.91
CA GLY A 11 -29.52 0.48 -11.95
C GLY A 11 -28.28 1.36 -11.75
N GLY A 12 -27.07 0.80 -11.74
CA GLY A 12 -25.83 1.56 -11.50
C GLY A 12 -25.31 2.29 -12.74
N MET A 13 -24.92 3.55 -12.57
CA MET A 13 -24.27 4.40 -13.58
C MET A 13 -22.89 3.90 -14.03
N ILE A 14 -22.37 2.83 -13.40
CA ILE A 14 -21.05 2.26 -13.60
C ILE A 14 -21.23 0.77 -13.97
N PRO A 15 -20.62 0.29 -15.07
CA PRO A 15 -20.67 -1.12 -15.44
C PRO A 15 -20.12 -2.03 -14.33
N GLU A 16 -20.70 -3.21 -14.12
CA GLU A 16 -20.21 -4.16 -13.11
C GLU A 16 -18.74 -4.55 -13.33
N SER A 17 -18.28 -4.58 -14.59
CA SER A 17 -16.88 -4.86 -14.96
C SER A 17 -15.89 -3.75 -14.55
N ALA A 18 -16.38 -2.54 -14.26
CA ALA A 18 -15.52 -1.43 -13.84
C ALA A 18 -15.23 -1.44 -12.33
N TRP A 19 -16.06 -2.12 -11.53
CA TRP A 19 -15.90 -2.18 -10.07
C TRP A 19 -14.60 -2.84 -9.60
N PRO A 20 -14.16 -3.98 -10.19
CA PRO A 20 -12.90 -4.62 -9.81
C PRO A 20 -11.68 -3.75 -10.17
N LEU A 21 -11.73 -3.05 -11.30
CA LEU A 21 -10.67 -2.12 -11.72
C LEU A 21 -10.57 -0.89 -10.82
N LEU A 22 -11.71 -0.33 -10.37
CA LEU A 22 -11.73 0.81 -9.46
C LEU A 22 -11.22 0.45 -8.07
N THR A 23 -11.66 -0.68 -7.52
CA THR A 23 -11.25 -1.11 -6.19
C THR A 23 -9.78 -1.54 -6.15
N SER A 24 -9.29 -2.28 -7.16
CA SER A 24 -7.86 -2.63 -7.29
C SER A 24 -6.96 -1.40 -7.39
N SER A 25 -7.35 -0.42 -8.21
CA SER A 25 -6.60 0.83 -8.35
C SER A 25 -6.52 1.60 -7.03
N LEU A 26 -7.65 1.70 -6.31
CA LEU A 26 -7.71 2.37 -5.01
C LEU A 26 -6.85 1.65 -3.95
N THR A 27 -6.89 0.32 -3.93
CA THR A 27 -6.04 -0.50 -3.03
C THR A 27 -4.57 -0.25 -3.29
N LEU A 28 -4.13 -0.25 -4.55
CA LEU A 28 -2.73 -0.01 -4.89
C LEU A 28 -2.28 1.41 -4.49
N ILE A 29 -3.09 2.42 -4.80
CA ILE A 29 -2.79 3.81 -4.43
C ILE A 29 -2.64 3.94 -2.92
N GLY A 30 -3.58 3.40 -2.15
CA GLY A 30 -3.56 3.46 -0.69
C GLY A 30 -2.32 2.76 -0.10
N ALA A 31 -2.00 1.57 -0.59
CA ALA A 31 -0.85 0.81 -0.12
C ALA A 31 0.49 1.47 -0.49
N ALA A 32 0.62 1.95 -1.73
CA ALA A 32 1.83 2.65 -2.19
C ALA A 32 2.04 3.95 -1.40
N PHE A 33 0.97 4.71 -1.14
CA PHE A 33 1.06 5.94 -0.35
C PHE A 33 1.50 5.67 1.09
N ALA A 34 0.89 4.68 1.76
CA ALA A 34 1.27 4.31 3.12
C ALA A 34 2.71 3.77 3.19
N SER A 35 3.12 2.97 2.20
CA SER A 35 4.49 2.46 2.08
C SER A 35 5.50 3.59 1.90
N ALA A 36 5.23 4.55 1.02
CA ALA A 36 6.11 5.71 0.79
C ALA A 36 6.34 6.53 2.07
N LEU A 37 5.28 6.75 2.86
CA LEU A 37 5.40 7.45 4.14
C LEU A 37 6.25 6.66 5.15
N CYS A 38 6.07 5.34 5.22
CA CYS A 38 6.86 4.46 6.08
C CYS A 38 8.35 4.52 5.69
N ILE A 39 8.66 4.34 4.41
CA ILE A 39 10.02 4.35 3.88
C ILE A 39 10.68 5.71 4.10
N MET A 40 9.97 6.81 3.86
CA MET A 40 10.50 8.16 4.06
C MET A 40 10.98 8.37 5.51
N VAL A 41 10.17 7.98 6.49
CA VAL A 41 10.52 8.11 7.91
C VAL A 41 11.65 7.17 8.29
N ALA A 42 11.58 5.90 7.84
CA ALA A 42 12.60 4.89 8.13
C ALA A 42 13.96 5.26 7.52
N ALA A 43 13.99 5.77 6.29
CA ALA A 43 15.22 6.17 5.62
C ALA A 43 15.88 7.38 6.30
N LYS A 44 15.08 8.36 6.73
CA LYS A 44 15.60 9.53 7.45
C LYS A 44 16.21 9.13 8.80
N ALA A 45 15.46 8.40 9.62
CA ALA A 45 15.94 7.95 10.92
C ALA A 45 17.14 6.97 10.78
N GLY A 46 17.12 6.13 9.75
CA GLY A 46 18.19 5.20 9.44
C GLY A 46 19.48 5.90 9.01
N ALA A 47 19.39 6.97 8.23
CA ALA A 47 20.53 7.79 7.85
C ALA A 47 21.18 8.47 9.06
N ASP A 48 20.37 9.05 9.95
CA ASP A 48 20.87 9.67 11.18
C ASP A 48 21.56 8.63 12.09
N MET A 49 20.94 7.45 12.24
CA MET A 49 21.52 6.33 13.00
C MET A 49 22.87 5.86 12.42
N LEU A 50 23.01 5.80 11.10
CA LEU A 50 24.23 5.35 10.43
C LEU A 50 25.42 6.28 10.62
N ILE A 51 25.17 7.57 10.84
CA ILE A 51 26.22 8.56 11.15
C ILE A 51 26.82 8.28 12.53
N GLU A 52 25.99 7.95 13.52
CA GLU A 52 26.44 7.68 14.88
C GLU A 52 26.97 6.24 15.06
N ARG A 53 26.29 5.27 14.45
CA ARG A 53 26.51 3.82 14.65
C ARG A 53 26.42 3.06 13.33
N PRO A 54 27.47 3.10 12.49
CA PRO A 54 27.46 2.46 11.16
C PRO A 54 27.27 0.94 11.22
N GLU A 55 27.60 0.29 12.35
CA GLU A 55 27.36 -1.13 12.58
C GLU A 55 25.87 -1.52 12.55
N LEU A 56 24.95 -0.55 12.68
CA LEU A 56 23.51 -0.78 12.66
C LEU A 56 22.87 -0.71 11.27
N SER A 57 23.68 -0.70 10.20
CA SER A 57 23.20 -0.64 8.81
C SER A 57 22.13 -1.68 8.45
N ILE A 58 22.27 -2.91 8.95
CA ILE A 58 21.29 -3.98 8.70
C ILE A 58 19.91 -3.64 9.26
N TRP A 59 19.85 -2.97 10.40
CA TRP A 59 18.59 -2.54 11.02
C TRP A 59 17.95 -1.39 10.25
N SER A 60 18.77 -0.44 9.76
CA SER A 60 18.29 0.62 8.88
C SER A 60 17.63 0.05 7.62
N LEU A 61 18.28 -0.93 6.98
CA LEU A 61 17.75 -1.58 5.79
C LEU A 61 16.50 -2.40 6.08
N LEU A 62 16.45 -3.08 7.23
CA LEU A 62 15.29 -3.86 7.65
C LEU A 62 14.02 -3.00 7.76
N PHE A 63 14.11 -1.82 8.38
CA PHE A 63 12.95 -0.92 8.51
C PHE A 63 12.46 -0.39 7.16
N ILE A 64 13.37 -0.12 6.22
CA ILE A 64 13.00 0.27 4.86
C ILE A 64 12.31 -0.90 4.14
N ALA A 65 12.86 -2.11 4.26
CA ALA A 65 12.31 -3.31 3.63
C ALA A 65 10.90 -3.67 4.17
N LEU A 66 10.61 -3.39 5.44
CA LEU A 66 9.25 -3.54 5.99
C LEU A 66 8.25 -2.59 5.32
N GLY A 67 8.68 -1.37 5.00
CA GLY A 67 7.88 -0.43 4.22
C GLY A 67 7.61 -0.91 2.80
N GLU A 68 8.63 -1.44 2.11
CA GLU A 68 8.48 -2.06 0.78
C GLU A 68 7.52 -3.26 0.81
N GLY A 69 7.58 -4.08 1.86
CA GLY A 69 6.66 -5.20 2.06
C GLY A 69 5.19 -4.76 2.00
N LEU A 70 4.85 -3.61 2.58
CA LEU A 70 3.49 -3.07 2.53
C LEU A 70 3.03 -2.75 1.09
N ALA A 71 3.91 -2.20 0.26
CA ALA A 71 3.61 -1.93 -1.15
C ALA A 71 3.42 -3.24 -1.92
N ILE A 72 4.27 -4.24 -1.70
CA ILE A 72 4.19 -5.54 -2.37
C ILE A 72 2.86 -6.24 -2.03
N TYR A 73 2.47 -6.26 -0.75
CA TYR A 73 1.18 -6.83 -0.36
C TYR A 73 0.01 -6.09 -0.99
N GLY A 74 0.04 -4.75 -1.01
CA GLY A 74 -0.97 -3.95 -1.69
C GLY A 74 -1.09 -4.24 -3.19
N LEU A 75 0.05 -4.41 -3.86
CA LEU A 75 0.11 -4.77 -5.28
C LEU A 75 -0.46 -6.17 -5.54
N ILE A 76 -0.11 -7.15 -4.71
CA ILE A 76 -0.65 -8.52 -4.84
C ILE A 76 -2.18 -8.50 -4.72
N ILE A 77 -2.72 -7.81 -3.71
CA ILE A 77 -4.18 -7.70 -3.53
C ILE A 77 -4.82 -6.96 -4.70
N ALA A 78 -4.21 -5.89 -5.20
CA ALA A 78 -4.73 -5.17 -6.36
C ALA A 78 -4.80 -6.05 -7.62
N ILE A 79 -3.78 -6.88 -7.86
CA ILE A 79 -3.78 -7.83 -8.99
C ILE A 79 -4.88 -8.89 -8.81
N LEU A 80 -5.05 -9.42 -7.59
CA LEU A 80 -6.11 -10.40 -7.28
C LEU A 80 -7.52 -9.82 -7.36
N LEU A 81 -7.69 -8.51 -7.19
CA LEU A 81 -8.97 -7.82 -7.38
C LEU A 81 -9.24 -7.48 -8.85
N SER A 82 -8.19 -7.28 -9.65
CA SER A 82 -8.33 -6.81 -11.04
C SER A 82 -8.56 -7.94 -12.05
N GLY A 83 -8.17 -9.18 -11.73
CA GLY A 83 -8.29 -10.35 -12.58
C GLY A 83 -9.21 -11.39 -11.99
#